data_AF-A0A7S2SWG8-F1
#
_entry.id   AF-A0A7S2SWG8-F1
#
_cell.length_a   1.000
_cell.length_b   1.000
_cell.length_c   1.000
_cell.angle_alpha   90.00
_cell.angle_beta   90.00
_cell.angle_gamma   90.00
#
_symmetry.space_group_name_H-M   'P 1'
#
loop_
_entity.id
_entity.type
_entity.pdbx_description
1 polymer ?
#
loop_
_entity_poly.entity_id
_entity_poly.type
_entity_poly.pdbx_seq_one_letter_code
_entity_poly.pdbx_strand_id
1 'polypeptide(L)'
;SERVAEWVDTVKGRANSRTEAGDKAVRSALTNLLDHVQGSQVYAEEAVLAEADVALKQALEGCEDDGAVELGRKLLTLLLNQRVKVAEGEVRAYQLQDEGRTKINLYEQALTHGVGAKVWHAAELLCEELSLPAWSAILEGKTVLELGAGCGLCGLYAAQKGGERGG
;
A
#
# COMPACT_ATOMS: atom_id res chain seq x y z
N SER A 1 -2.00 5.78 7.35
CA SER A 1 -1.21 6.72 8.16
C SER A 1 -2.11 7.88 8.59
N GLU A 2 -2.06 8.26 9.87
CA GLU A 2 -2.80 9.44 10.41
C GLU A 2 -2.46 10.72 9.64
N ARG A 3 -1.22 10.82 9.12
CA ARG A 3 -0.70 11.99 8.41
C ARG A 3 -1.34 12.20 7.03
N VAL A 4 -1.62 11.11 6.30
CA VAL A 4 -2.28 11.21 4.97
C VAL A 4 -3.70 11.72 5.12
N ALA A 5 -4.43 11.21 6.12
CA ALA A 5 -5.79 11.66 6.40
C ALA A 5 -5.82 13.16 6.75
N GLU A 6 -4.92 13.62 7.61
CA GLU A 6 -4.82 15.03 8.01
C GLU A 6 -4.58 15.97 6.81
N TRP A 7 -3.65 15.61 5.92
CA TRP A 7 -3.37 16.42 4.72
C TRP A 7 -4.55 16.44 3.75
N VAL A 8 -5.21 15.30 3.55
CA VAL A 8 -6.39 15.20 2.69
C VAL A 8 -7.56 16.01 3.26
N ASP A 9 -7.77 15.99 4.58
CA ASP A 9 -8.80 16.78 5.24
C ASP A 9 -8.52 18.28 5.14
N THR A 10 -7.25 18.68 5.21
CA THR A 10 -6.85 20.08 4.94
C THR A 10 -7.21 20.51 3.52
N VAL A 11 -6.97 19.66 2.52
CA VAL A 11 -7.34 19.90 1.12
C VAL A 11 -8.86 20.01 0.97
N LYS A 12 -9.63 19.09 1.60
CA LYS A 12 -11.10 19.11 1.62
C LYS A 12 -11.65 20.38 2.29
N GLY A 13 -11.05 20.82 3.40
CA GLY A 13 -11.47 22.00 4.15
C GLY A 13 -11.40 23.31 3.36
N ARG A 14 -10.46 23.42 2.41
CA ARG A 14 -10.34 24.59 1.52
C ARG A 14 -11.49 24.72 0.53
N ALA A 15 -12.00 23.59 0.02
CA ALA A 15 -13.16 23.58 -0.88
C ALA A 15 -14.37 24.30 -0.25
N ASN A 16 -14.46 24.29 1.09
CA ASN A 16 -15.57 24.87 1.85
C ASN A 16 -15.38 26.34 2.27
N SER A 17 -14.15 26.87 2.33
CA SER A 17 -13.90 28.18 2.96
C SER A 17 -13.14 29.21 2.11
N ARG A 18 -12.43 28.79 1.05
CA ARG A 18 -11.75 29.65 0.04
C ARG A 18 -11.14 30.95 0.62
N THR A 19 -10.23 30.81 1.59
CA THR A 19 -9.51 31.93 2.23
C THR A 19 -8.02 31.87 1.90
N GLU A 20 -7.33 33.02 1.92
CA GLU A 20 -5.87 33.11 1.68
C GLU A 20 -5.05 32.28 2.70
N ALA A 21 -5.49 32.27 3.97
CA ALA A 21 -4.89 31.40 4.99
C ALA A 21 -5.11 29.91 4.68
N GLY A 22 -6.28 29.56 4.13
CA GLY A 22 -6.58 28.23 3.62
C GLY A 22 -5.72 27.83 2.42
N ASP A 23 -5.42 28.77 1.51
CA ASP A 23 -4.58 28.51 0.34
C ASP A 23 -3.14 28.16 0.74
N LYS A 24 -2.57 28.87 1.72
CA LYS A 24 -1.25 28.56 2.27
C LYS A 24 -1.22 27.19 2.96
N ALA A 25 -2.25 26.85 3.73
CA ALA A 25 -2.37 25.55 4.38
C ALA A 25 -2.48 24.41 3.35
N VAL A 26 -3.28 24.61 2.29
CA VAL A 26 -3.38 23.67 1.17
C VAL A 26 -2.05 23.50 0.47
N ARG A 27 -1.33 24.58 0.14
CA ARG A 27 -0.02 24.47 -0.50
C ARG A 27 0.94 23.61 0.32
N SER A 28 0.97 23.80 1.65
CA SER A 28 1.81 22.98 2.54
C SER A 28 1.35 21.52 2.59
N ALA A 29 0.04 21.25 2.65
CA ALA A 29 -0.50 19.90 2.60
C ALA A 29 -0.17 19.20 1.27
N LEU A 30 -0.26 19.92 0.15
CA LEU A 30 0.08 19.42 -1.19
C LEU A 30 1.57 19.08 -1.31
N THR A 31 2.47 19.94 -0.82
CA THR A 31 3.91 19.65 -0.80
C THR A 31 4.19 18.38 0.00
N ASN A 32 3.66 18.28 1.22
CA ASN A 32 3.90 17.12 2.08
C ASN A 32 3.34 15.83 1.47
N LEU A 33 2.10 15.86 0.95
CA LEU A 33 1.51 14.73 0.24
C LEU A 33 2.37 14.30 -0.95
N LEU A 34 2.79 15.25 -1.79
CA LEU A 34 3.59 14.97 -2.97
C LEU A 34 4.91 14.29 -2.63
N ASP A 35 5.66 14.83 -1.67
CA ASP A 35 6.95 14.27 -1.25
C ASP A 35 6.80 12.82 -0.75
N HIS A 36 5.77 12.53 0.05
CA HIS A 36 5.55 11.19 0.60
C HIS A 36 5.01 10.20 -0.43
N VAL A 37 4.08 10.63 -1.28
CA VAL A 37 3.54 9.80 -2.38
C VAL A 37 4.63 9.44 -3.40
N GLN A 38 5.58 10.35 -3.67
CA GLN A 38 6.72 10.05 -4.52
C GLN A 38 7.73 9.10 -3.86
N GLY A 39 7.94 9.23 -2.54
CA GLY A 39 8.90 8.42 -1.80
C GLY A 39 8.43 7.03 -1.41
N SER A 40 7.13 6.73 -1.45
CA SER A 40 6.59 5.46 -0.94
C SER A 40 5.28 5.04 -1.58
N GLN A 41 5.26 3.81 -2.09
CA GLN A 41 4.05 3.18 -2.62
C GLN A 41 2.93 3.07 -1.56
N VAL A 42 3.28 2.85 -0.30
CA VAL A 42 2.28 2.75 0.79
C VAL A 42 1.53 4.07 0.94
N TYR A 43 2.24 5.20 0.96
CA TYR A 43 1.62 6.53 1.01
C TYR A 43 0.78 6.82 -0.24
N ALA A 44 1.21 6.36 -1.42
CA ALA A 44 0.45 6.49 -2.65
C ALA A 44 -0.87 5.70 -2.60
N GLU A 45 -0.86 4.46 -2.11
CA GLU A 45 -2.07 3.64 -1.93
C GLU A 45 -3.00 4.21 -0.86
N GLU A 46 -2.45 4.69 0.26
CA GLU A 46 -3.22 5.35 1.33
C GLU A 46 -3.88 6.65 0.86
N ALA A 47 -3.20 7.44 0.03
CA ALA A 47 -3.78 8.67 -0.52
C ALA A 47 -4.93 8.39 -1.50
N VAL A 48 -4.81 7.33 -2.31
CA VAL A 48 -5.91 6.85 -3.17
C VAL A 48 -7.10 6.38 -2.32
N LEU A 49 -6.83 5.62 -1.25
CA LEU A 49 -7.81 5.18 -0.26
C LEU A 49 -8.57 6.34 0.39
N ALA A 50 -7.87 7.42 0.73
CA ALA A 50 -8.45 8.62 1.33
C ALA A 50 -9.20 9.52 0.33
N GLU A 51 -9.30 9.10 -0.93
CA GLU A 51 -9.88 9.85 -2.05
C GLU A 51 -9.21 11.21 -2.29
N ALA A 52 -7.89 11.26 -2.09
CA ALA A 52 -7.11 12.48 -2.28
C ALA A 52 -7.26 13.05 -3.69
N ASP A 53 -7.34 12.21 -4.73
CA ASP A 53 -7.54 12.64 -6.12
C ASP A 53 -8.89 13.34 -6.35
N VAL A 54 -9.95 12.93 -5.66
CA VAL A 54 -11.27 13.58 -5.72
C VAL A 54 -11.21 14.92 -5.00
N ALA A 55 -10.65 14.93 -3.79
CA ALA A 55 -10.48 16.14 -2.99
C ALA A 55 -9.63 17.19 -3.72
N LEU A 56 -8.56 16.76 -4.41
CA LEU A 56 -7.68 17.64 -5.18
C LEU A 56 -8.42 18.30 -6.34
N LYS A 57 -9.23 17.54 -7.11
CA LYS A 57 -10.01 18.13 -8.22
C LYS A 57 -10.90 19.27 -7.72
N GLN A 58 -11.62 19.03 -6.63
CA GLN A 58 -12.51 20.02 -6.03
C GLN A 58 -11.74 21.20 -5.43
N ALA A 59 -10.64 20.93 -4.72
CA ALA A 59 -9.84 21.96 -4.09
C ALA A 59 -9.07 22.83 -5.09
N LEU A 60 -8.81 22.35 -6.31
CA LEU A 60 -8.15 23.14 -7.36
C LEU A 60 -9.13 24.00 -8.18
N GLU A 61 -10.44 23.73 -8.11
CA GLU A 61 -11.44 24.56 -8.79
C GLU A 61 -11.45 25.98 -8.22
N GLY A 62 -11.22 26.97 -9.10
CA GLY A 62 -11.14 28.38 -8.71
C GLY A 62 -9.98 28.72 -7.78
N CYS A 63 -8.91 27.89 -7.76
CA CYS A 63 -7.67 28.23 -7.08
C CYS A 63 -6.86 29.26 -7.89
N GLU A 64 -6.58 30.41 -7.31
CA GLU A 64 -5.76 31.48 -7.93
C GLU A 64 -4.26 31.33 -7.60
N ASP A 65 -3.92 30.43 -6.69
CA ASP A 65 -2.53 30.13 -6.33
C ASP A 65 -1.90 29.17 -7.37
N ASP A 66 -1.18 29.75 -8.33
CA ASP A 66 -0.47 29.01 -9.39
C ASP A 66 0.45 27.91 -8.84
N GLY A 67 1.11 28.16 -7.70
CA GLY A 67 2.00 27.18 -7.07
C GLY A 67 1.24 25.98 -6.52
N ALA A 68 0.10 26.22 -5.87
CA ALA A 68 -0.79 25.16 -5.39
C ALA A 68 -1.44 24.39 -6.55
N VAL A 69 -1.83 25.09 -7.63
CA VAL A 69 -2.39 24.45 -8.84
C VAL A 69 -1.38 23.52 -9.49
N GLU A 70 -0.13 23.95 -9.62
CA GLU A 70 0.93 23.13 -10.23
C GLU A 70 1.26 21.89 -9.38
N LEU A 71 1.41 22.06 -8.06
CA LEU A 71 1.63 20.93 -7.13
C LEU A 71 0.44 19.95 -7.16
N GLY A 72 -0.79 20.47 -7.11
CA GLY A 72 -2.00 19.67 -7.13
C GLY A 72 -2.17 18.89 -8.42
N ARG A 73 -1.84 19.46 -9.59
CA ARG A 73 -1.88 18.75 -10.88
C ARG A 73 -0.83 17.63 -10.96
N LYS A 74 0.38 17.87 -10.48
CA LYS A 74 1.43 16.84 -10.38
C LYS A 74 0.98 15.68 -9.51
N LEU A 75 0.48 15.99 -8.31
CA LEU A 75 -0.02 14.99 -7.38
C LEU A 75 -1.22 14.23 -7.96
N LEU A 76 -2.18 14.93 -8.58
CA LEU A 76 -3.34 14.30 -9.21
C LEU A 76 -2.93 13.29 -10.29
N THR A 77 -1.94 13.62 -11.11
CA THR A 77 -1.42 12.72 -12.15
C THR A 77 -0.82 11.45 -11.53
N LEU A 78 -0.02 11.59 -10.46
CA LEU A 78 0.55 10.45 -9.74
C LEU A 78 -0.53 9.56 -9.13
N LEU A 79 -1.53 10.16 -8.47
CA LEU A 79 -2.61 9.42 -7.82
C LEU A 79 -3.53 8.70 -8.82
N LEU A 80 -3.82 9.31 -9.97
CA LEU A 80 -4.60 8.64 -11.03
C LEU A 80 -3.86 7.43 -11.59
N ASN A 81 -2.55 7.57 -11.86
CA ASN A 81 -1.72 6.44 -12.28
C ASN A 81 -1.67 5.35 -11.21
N GLN A 82 -1.54 5.74 -9.93
CA GLN A 82 -1.57 4.79 -8.83
C GLN A 82 -2.93 4.08 -8.72
N ARG A 83 -4.04 4.78 -8.89
CA ARG A 83 -5.39 4.22 -8.86
C ARG A 83 -5.60 3.14 -9.92
N VAL A 84 -5.04 3.32 -11.11
CA VAL A 84 -5.05 2.28 -12.17
C VAL A 84 -4.26 1.05 -11.74
N LYS A 85 -3.02 1.24 -11.28
CA LYS A 85 -2.18 0.13 -10.77
C LYS A 85 -2.85 -0.62 -9.60
N VAL A 86 -3.51 0.13 -8.73
CA VAL A 86 -4.27 -0.38 -7.60
C VAL A 86 -5.42 -1.29 -8.05
N ALA A 87 -6.14 -0.88 -9.10
CA ALA A 87 -7.26 -1.63 -9.66
C ALA A 87 -6.84 -2.91 -10.41
N GLU A 88 -5.66 -2.92 -11.04
CA GLU A 88 -5.15 -4.06 -11.81
C GLU A 88 -4.48 -5.12 -10.93
N GLY A 89 -4.03 -4.76 -9.72
CA GLY A 89 -3.21 -5.60 -8.86
C GLY A 89 -1.84 -5.92 -9.46
N GLU A 90 -0.97 -6.55 -8.68
CA GLU A 90 0.41 -6.84 -9.06
C GLU A 90 0.77 -8.27 -8.68
N VAL A 91 1.39 -9.01 -9.61
CA VAL A 91 2.03 -10.28 -9.25
C VAL A 91 3.42 -9.99 -8.69
N ARG A 92 3.63 -10.30 -7.41
CA ARG A 92 4.92 -10.21 -6.74
C ARG A 92 5.57 -11.56 -6.56
N ALA A 93 6.87 -11.61 -6.78
CA ALA A 93 7.68 -12.81 -6.61
C ALA A 93 8.44 -12.73 -5.28
N TYR A 94 8.12 -13.64 -4.36
CA TYR A 94 8.79 -13.82 -3.09
C TYR A 94 9.86 -14.88 -3.24
N GLN A 95 11.13 -14.47 -3.12
CA GLN A 95 12.26 -15.37 -3.08
C GLN A 95 12.67 -15.56 -1.62
N LEU A 96 12.42 -16.75 -1.09
CA LEU A 96 12.74 -17.07 0.29
C LEU A 96 14.17 -17.63 0.37
N GLN A 97 14.84 -17.41 1.49
CA GLN A 97 16.29 -17.65 1.63
C GLN A 97 16.66 -19.13 1.85
N ASP A 98 15.78 -20.06 1.46
CA ASP A 98 15.94 -21.50 1.66
C ASP A 98 16.82 -22.15 0.59
N GLU A 99 18.15 -22.01 0.69
CA GLU A 99 19.10 -22.47 -0.34
C GLU A 99 18.74 -21.98 -1.77
N GLY A 100 17.96 -20.91 -1.88
CA GLY A 100 17.51 -20.30 -3.14
C GLY A 100 16.51 -21.12 -3.97
N ARG A 101 15.82 -22.12 -3.39
CA ARG A 101 14.95 -23.02 -4.18
C ARG A 101 13.46 -22.65 -4.16
N THR A 102 12.97 -21.93 -3.15
CA THR A 102 11.54 -21.61 -3.06
C THR A 102 11.25 -20.20 -3.58
N LYS A 103 10.54 -20.17 -4.72
CA LYS A 103 9.94 -18.96 -5.28
C LYS A 103 8.42 -19.10 -5.23
N ILE A 104 7.76 -18.18 -4.54
CA ILE A 104 6.30 -18.10 -4.48
C ILE A 104 5.88 -16.84 -5.23
N ASN A 105 5.02 -16.99 -6.23
CA ASN A 105 4.42 -15.85 -6.91
C ASN A 105 3.02 -15.64 -6.35
N LEU A 106 2.76 -14.45 -5.82
CA LEU A 106 1.49 -14.06 -5.24
C LEU A 106 0.91 -12.90 -6.02
N TYR A 107 -0.41 -12.94 -6.21
CA TYR A 107 -1.15 -11.79 -6.70
C TYR A 107 -1.57 -10.93 -5.50
N GLU A 108 -1.06 -9.71 -5.47
CA GLU A 108 -1.43 -8.70 -4.50
C GLU A 108 -2.37 -7.68 -5.14
N GLN A 109 -3.40 -7.32 -4.40
CA GLN A 109 -4.25 -6.20 -4.76
C GLN A 109 -3.81 -4.99 -3.94
N ALA A 110 -4.33 -3.82 -4.29
CA ALA A 110 -4.11 -2.66 -3.44
C ALA A 110 -4.74 -2.82 -2.06
N LEU A 111 -4.21 -2.07 -1.08
CA LEU A 111 -4.80 -1.97 0.25
C LEU A 111 -6.28 -1.52 0.23
N THR A 112 -6.75 -0.88 -0.84
CA THR A 112 -8.18 -0.56 -1.07
C THR A 112 -9.09 -1.78 -1.05
N HIS A 113 -8.57 -2.97 -1.38
CA HIS A 113 -9.31 -4.23 -1.35
C HIS A 113 -9.30 -4.91 0.03
N GLY A 114 -8.71 -4.26 1.04
CA GLY A 114 -8.63 -4.73 2.42
C GLY A 114 -7.20 -5.10 2.82
N VAL A 115 -6.96 -5.20 4.13
CA VAL A 115 -5.63 -5.51 4.68
C VAL A 115 -5.11 -6.90 4.30
N GLY A 116 -5.98 -7.80 3.85
CA GLY A 116 -5.60 -9.13 3.33
C GLY A 116 -5.10 -9.12 1.89
N ALA A 117 -5.14 -7.98 1.19
CA ALA A 117 -4.74 -7.84 -0.21
C ALA A 117 -3.23 -7.72 -0.44
N LYS A 118 -2.45 -7.54 0.63
CA LYS A 118 -0.99 -7.37 0.61
C LYS A 118 -0.29 -8.45 1.43
N VAL A 119 0.92 -8.79 1.01
CA VAL A 119 1.85 -9.52 1.87
C VAL A 119 2.44 -8.53 2.87
N TRP A 120 2.29 -8.84 4.15
CA TRP A 120 2.87 -8.06 5.23
C TRP A 120 4.30 -8.51 5.50
N HIS A 121 5.16 -7.57 5.89
CA HIS A 121 6.57 -7.86 6.18
C HIS A 121 6.76 -8.96 7.23
N ALA A 122 5.84 -9.07 8.20
CA ALA A 122 5.87 -10.14 9.20
C ALA A 122 5.70 -11.54 8.58
N ALA A 123 4.95 -11.69 7.49
CA ALA A 123 4.80 -12.95 6.77
C ALA A 123 6.11 -13.36 6.07
N GLU A 124 6.84 -12.38 5.51
CA GLU A 124 8.17 -12.62 4.93
C GLU A 124 9.16 -13.09 6.01
N LEU A 125 9.25 -12.35 7.12
CA LEU A 125 10.15 -12.69 8.23
C LEU A 125 9.86 -14.09 8.82
N LEU A 126 8.57 -14.47 8.93
CA LEU A 126 8.21 -15.81 9.38
C LEU A 126 8.68 -16.89 8.40
N CYS A 127 8.50 -16.67 7.09
CA CYS A 127 8.97 -17.60 6.07
C CYS A 127 10.49 -17.70 6.04
N GLU A 128 11.19 -16.58 6.27
CA GLU A 128 12.66 -16.56 6.42
C GLU A 128 13.11 -17.34 7.66
N GLU A 129 12.46 -17.15 8.81
CA GLU A 129 12.79 -17.89 10.04
C GLU A 129 12.55 -19.40 9.84
N LEU A 130 11.41 -19.79 9.26
CA LEU A 130 11.08 -21.18 8.97
C LEU A 130 12.03 -21.80 7.92
N SER A 131 12.75 -20.99 7.14
CA SER A 131 13.77 -21.46 6.20
C SER A 131 15.09 -21.83 6.86
N LEU A 132 15.34 -21.38 8.09
CA LEU A 132 16.58 -21.66 8.79
C LEU A 132 16.75 -23.16 9.05
N PRO A 133 17.98 -23.70 9.00
CA PRO A 133 18.23 -25.13 9.22
C PRO A 133 17.67 -25.68 10.54
N ALA A 134 17.55 -24.84 11.56
CA ALA A 134 16.97 -25.21 12.86
C ALA A 134 15.46 -25.52 12.78
N TRP A 135 14.76 -24.95 11.81
CA TRP A 135 13.30 -25.00 11.68
C TRP A 135 12.82 -25.65 10.39
N SER A 136 13.68 -25.83 9.40
CA SER A 136 13.29 -26.24 8.03
C SER A 136 12.53 -27.58 7.93
N ALA A 137 12.71 -28.48 8.91
CA ALA A 137 12.00 -29.76 8.99
C ALA A 137 10.69 -29.72 9.80
N ILE A 138 10.35 -28.59 10.45
CA ILE A 138 9.21 -28.52 11.38
C ILE A 138 7.85 -28.71 10.68
N LEU A 139 7.79 -28.42 9.37
CA LEU A 139 6.56 -28.45 8.57
C LEU A 139 6.33 -29.80 7.87
N GLU A 140 7.34 -30.67 7.79
CA GLU A 140 7.28 -31.91 7.02
C GLU A 140 6.25 -32.88 7.61
N GLY A 141 5.27 -33.28 6.78
CA GLY A 141 4.20 -34.20 7.19
C GLY A 141 3.26 -33.64 8.25
N LYS A 142 3.21 -32.31 8.43
CA LYS A 142 2.30 -31.66 9.37
C LYS A 142 1.09 -31.11 8.66
N THR A 143 -0.09 -31.28 9.26
CA THR A 143 -1.27 -30.51 8.88
C THR A 143 -1.13 -29.07 9.40
N VAL A 144 -1.18 -28.08 8.51
CA VAL A 144 -0.99 -26.66 8.86
C VAL A 144 -2.28 -25.87 8.64
N LEU A 145 -2.64 -25.06 9.65
CA LEU A 145 -3.71 -24.06 9.58
C LEU A 145 -3.11 -22.66 9.73
N GLU A 146 -3.35 -21.80 8.73
CA GLU A 146 -2.95 -20.39 8.76
C GLU A 146 -4.15 -19.50 9.14
N LEU A 147 -4.06 -18.80 10.26
CA LEU A 147 -5.08 -17.83 10.68
C LEU A 147 -4.71 -16.44 10.17
N GLY A 148 -5.66 -15.77 9.51
CA GLY A 148 -5.42 -14.43 8.96
C GLY A 148 -4.42 -14.44 7.81
N ALA A 149 -4.53 -15.42 6.91
CA ALA A 149 -3.54 -15.71 5.86
C ALA A 149 -3.20 -14.54 4.92
N GLY A 150 -4.06 -13.52 4.80
CA GLY A 150 -3.89 -12.44 3.83
C GLY A 150 -3.74 -13.02 2.41
N CYS A 151 -2.65 -12.70 1.73
CA CYS A 151 -2.31 -13.26 0.41
C CYS A 151 -1.91 -14.75 0.44
N GLY A 152 -1.69 -15.34 1.62
CA GLY A 152 -1.39 -16.76 1.81
C GLY A 152 0.08 -17.14 1.64
N LEU A 153 1.02 -16.21 1.85
CA LEU A 153 2.45 -16.48 1.70
C LEU A 153 2.91 -17.63 2.61
N CYS A 154 2.58 -17.59 3.90
CA CYS A 154 3.06 -18.59 4.86
C CYS A 154 2.43 -19.97 4.61
N GLY A 155 1.14 -20.02 4.28
CA GLY A 155 0.46 -21.28 3.94
C GLY A 155 1.00 -21.92 2.66
N LEU A 156 1.28 -21.12 1.62
CA LEU A 156 1.93 -21.62 0.40
C LEU A 156 3.35 -22.11 0.66
N TYR A 157 4.11 -21.37 1.48
CA TYR A 157 5.43 -21.81 1.90
C TYR A 157 5.39 -23.14 2.64
N ALA A 158 4.47 -23.27 3.61
CA ALA A 158 4.29 -24.51 4.37
C ALA A 158 3.91 -25.69 3.46
N ALA A 159 3.02 -25.50 2.50
CA ALA A 159 2.67 -26.52 1.52
C ALA A 159 3.88 -26.94 0.67
N GLN A 160 4.72 -26.00 0.26
CA GLN A 160 5.94 -26.29 -0.51
C GLN A 160 7.02 -27.02 0.32
N LYS A 161 6.99 -26.87 1.64
CA LYS A 161 7.85 -27.59 2.60
C LYS A 161 7.29 -28.95 3.05
N GLY A 162 6.26 -29.45 2.38
CA GLY A 162 5.68 -30.76 2.69
C GLY A 162 4.67 -30.74 3.84
N GLY A 163 4.16 -29.57 4.20
CA GLY A 163 2.97 -29.45 5.04
C GLY A 163 1.71 -29.87 4.28
N GLU A 164 0.86 -30.66 4.91
CA GLU A 164 -0.45 -31.05 4.39
C GLU A 164 -1.47 -29.93 4.64
N ARG A 165 -2.38 -29.70 3.68
CA ARG A 165 -3.46 -28.72 3.84
C ARG A 165 -4.45 -29.24 4.89
N GLY A 166 -4.69 -28.47 5.95
CA GLY A 166 -5.87 -28.68 6.79
C GLY A 166 -7.13 -28.35 6.00
N GLY A 167 -8.03 -29.33 5.85
CA GLY A 167 -9.36 -29.15 5.26
C GLY A 167 -10.35 -28.50 6.21
#